data_AF-A0A1Y1V7W6-F1
#
_entry.id   AF-A0A1Y1V7W6-F1
#
_cell.length_a   1.000
_cell.length_b   1.000
_cell.length_c   1.000
_cell.angle_alpha   90.00
_cell.angle_beta   90.00
_cell.angle_gamma   90.00
#
_symmetry.space_group_name_H-M   'P 1'
#
loop_
_entity.id
_entity.type
_entity.pdbx_description
1 polymer ?
#
loop_
_entity_poly.entity_id
_entity_poly.type
_entity_poly.pdbx_seq_one_letter_code
_entity_poly.pdbx_strand_id
1 'polypeptide(L)'
;MFNLCPTNKRDVLEEELKKIIVNAQSQNTLYTIKWETMGIPEKCLENSNNVESTTISNNLLANKKRKKFAETSSSYSSQVSSTIEMNESLMKLPENERMEEIKLREKRAKRFNDDYSAELKKRQEKIKLKREAEIKKQEYIDQNGNPDVVDWDQDTLVGTCQDLEKNYLRLTSAPDPATVRPLSVLRKTLEFLKKKWLKEQNYNYICDQFKSLRQDLTVQRIKNEFTVEVYEIHARIALEKGDLGEYNQCQSQLKQLYKLGFKGHEEEFLAYRLLYYVHTLNPKDINALISELTPQQKENPGIKHSLEVRSAVANGNYHKFFELYAYPPDNMAIYLMDHFVERERIKALKVMTKSYLTLSIPFVADELSFEDDNECIEFLGKCKCQIKKDKGYYISGKETHPLFLKKWQEITKKGIDIKGQI
;
A
#
# COMPACT_ATOMS: atom_id res chain seq x y z
N MET A 1 2.59 -45.68 12.75
CA MET A 1 3.55 -45.20 13.77
C MET A 1 2.93 -44.37 14.90
N PHE A 2 2.04 -43.41 14.64
CA PHE A 2 1.43 -42.56 15.70
C PHE A 2 0.40 -43.25 16.62
N ASN A 3 -0.19 -44.37 16.19
CA ASN A 3 -1.24 -45.06 16.93
C ASN A 3 -0.73 -45.98 18.06
N LEU A 4 0.59 -46.14 18.21
CA LEU A 4 1.23 -47.03 19.20
C LEU A 4 2.05 -46.26 20.25
N CYS A 5 2.05 -44.92 20.23
CA CYS A 5 2.83 -44.11 21.17
C CYS A 5 1.91 -43.56 22.29
N PRO A 6 2.25 -43.76 23.58
CA PRO A 6 1.50 -43.19 24.70
C PRO A 6 1.41 -41.67 24.59
N THR A 7 0.23 -41.11 24.88
CA THR A 7 -0.10 -39.69 24.67
C THR A 7 0.84 -38.70 25.37
N ASN A 8 1.58 -39.15 26.37
CA ASN A 8 2.49 -38.35 27.20
C ASN A 8 3.94 -38.25 26.67
N LYS A 9 4.27 -38.80 25.49
CA LYS A 9 5.63 -38.73 24.91
C LYS A 9 5.66 -38.28 23.43
N ARG A 10 4.56 -37.69 22.95
CA ARG A 10 4.45 -37.20 21.55
C ARG A 10 5.47 -36.13 21.21
N ASP A 11 5.77 -35.23 22.14
CA ASP A 11 6.71 -34.13 21.92
C ASP A 11 8.16 -34.65 21.72
N VAL A 12 8.54 -35.70 22.45
CA VAL A 12 9.86 -36.35 22.33
C VAL A 12 9.98 -37.13 21.02
N LEU A 13 8.89 -37.79 20.59
CA LEU A 13 8.83 -38.48 19.31
C LEU A 13 8.94 -37.49 18.14
N GLU A 14 8.29 -36.33 18.24
CA GLU A 14 8.32 -35.30 17.21
C GLU A 14 9.74 -34.71 17.04
N GLU A 15 10.46 -34.48 18.13
CA GLU A 15 11.82 -33.96 18.09
C GLU A 15 12.81 -34.95 17.46
N GLU A 16 12.71 -36.24 17.78
CA GLU A 16 13.57 -37.28 17.20
C GLU A 16 13.23 -37.55 15.73
N LEU A 17 11.95 -37.50 15.33
CA LEU A 17 11.55 -37.58 13.93
C LEU A 17 12.12 -36.42 13.11
N LYS A 18 12.11 -35.20 13.65
CA LYS A 18 12.75 -34.05 12.99
C LYS A 18 14.24 -34.28 12.77
N LYS A 19 14.96 -34.86 13.75
CA LYS A 19 16.40 -35.19 13.61
C LYS A 19 16.64 -36.25 12.53
N ILE A 20 15.81 -37.30 12.50
CA ILE A 20 15.90 -38.38 11.50
C ILE A 20 15.64 -37.84 10.10
N ILE A 21 14.62 -37.01 9.93
CA ILE A 21 14.26 -36.40 8.64
C ILE A 21 15.37 -35.47 8.16
N VAL A 22 15.93 -34.63 9.04
CA VAL A 22 17.03 -33.71 8.69
C VAL A 22 18.29 -34.48 8.31
N ASN A 23 18.58 -35.61 8.95
CA ASN A 23 19.72 -36.46 8.60
C ASN A 23 19.50 -37.23 7.29
N ALA A 24 18.29 -37.74 7.04
CA ALA A 24 17.93 -38.35 5.76
C ALA A 24 17.98 -37.32 4.60
N GLN A 25 17.69 -36.06 4.88
CA GLN A 25 17.77 -34.96 3.92
C GLN A 25 19.23 -34.55 3.64
N SER A 26 20.11 -34.54 4.65
CA SER A 26 21.54 -34.25 4.45
C SER A 26 22.26 -35.36 3.69
N GLN A 27 21.80 -36.61 3.80
CA GLN A 27 22.31 -37.76 3.07
C GLN A 27 21.58 -38.05 1.74
N ASN A 28 20.58 -37.23 1.38
CA ASN A 28 19.80 -37.32 0.15
C ASN A 28 19.05 -38.67 -0.04
N THR A 29 18.70 -39.34 1.06
CA THR A 29 18.02 -40.65 1.10
C THR A 29 16.54 -40.55 1.49
N LEU A 30 16.00 -39.34 1.55
CA LEU A 30 14.63 -39.06 2.01
C LEU A 30 13.54 -39.89 1.26
N TYR A 31 13.72 -40.09 -0.05
CA TYR A 31 12.75 -40.78 -0.92
C TYR A 31 13.05 -42.28 -1.11
N THR A 32 14.14 -42.78 -0.55
CA THR A 32 14.52 -44.21 -0.61
C THR A 32 14.22 -44.96 0.68
N ILE A 33 13.98 -44.25 1.77
CA ILE A 33 13.60 -44.84 3.07
C ILE A 33 12.11 -45.23 3.04
N LYS A 34 11.82 -46.49 3.40
CA LYS A 34 10.44 -46.97 3.59
C LYS A 34 9.91 -46.57 4.96
N TRP A 35 9.36 -45.36 5.03
CA TRP A 35 8.82 -44.74 6.24
C TRP A 35 7.70 -45.57 6.90
N GLU A 36 6.96 -46.35 6.13
CA GLU A 36 5.84 -47.18 6.64
C GLU A 36 6.31 -48.35 7.52
N THR A 37 7.55 -48.81 7.33
CA THR A 37 8.15 -49.95 8.05
C THR A 37 9.11 -49.55 9.17
N MET A 38 9.35 -48.25 9.36
CA MET A 38 10.31 -47.78 10.37
C MET A 38 9.72 -47.96 11.78
N GLY A 39 10.47 -48.61 12.67
CA GLY A 39 10.07 -48.80 14.07
C GLY A 39 10.12 -47.50 14.87
N ILE A 40 9.41 -47.45 16.01
CA ILE A 40 9.43 -46.29 16.91
C ILE A 40 10.86 -46.13 17.48
N PRO A 41 11.43 -44.90 17.51
CA PRO A 41 12.75 -44.65 18.07
C PRO A 41 12.88 -45.16 19.52
N GLU A 42 13.98 -45.86 19.83
CA GLU A 42 14.23 -46.58 21.10
C GLU A 42 14.02 -45.73 22.36
N LYS A 43 14.28 -44.42 22.31
CA LYS A 43 14.05 -43.50 23.44
C LYS A 43 12.59 -43.39 23.89
N CYS A 44 11.65 -43.88 23.10
CA CYS A 44 10.22 -43.88 23.41
C CYS A 44 9.75 -45.17 24.12
N LEU A 45 10.63 -46.16 24.31
CA LEU A 45 10.33 -47.42 25.00
C LEU A 45 10.90 -47.41 26.43
N GLU A 46 10.09 -47.79 27.42
CA GLU A 46 10.54 -47.89 28.83
C GLU A 46 11.24 -49.23 29.08
N ASN A 47 12.52 -49.26 29.47
CA ASN A 47 12.92 -49.26 30.89
C ASN A 47 14.43 -49.50 31.13
N SER A 48 14.91 -48.84 32.21
CA SER A 48 15.97 -49.22 33.17
C SER A 48 17.44 -49.41 32.71
N ASN A 49 18.29 -48.42 32.99
CA ASN A 49 19.36 -48.46 34.01
C ASN A 49 20.54 -47.50 33.69
N ASN A 50 20.68 -46.48 34.54
CA ASN A 50 21.90 -45.98 35.18
C ASN A 50 23.21 -45.64 34.40
N VAL A 51 23.62 -44.36 34.58
CA VAL A 51 24.95 -43.86 35.03
C VAL A 51 25.78 -42.99 34.04
N GLU A 52 26.18 -41.84 34.60
CA GLU A 52 27.32 -40.93 34.34
C GLU A 52 27.31 -39.85 33.23
N SER A 53 27.09 -38.60 33.71
CA SER A 53 28.00 -37.44 33.69
C SER A 53 29.07 -37.32 32.60
N THR A 54 29.02 -36.23 31.82
CA THR A 54 30.11 -35.24 31.78
C THR A 54 29.69 -33.90 31.18
N THR A 55 29.96 -32.84 31.93
CA THR A 55 30.00 -31.42 31.59
C THR A 55 31.00 -31.10 30.49
N ILE A 56 30.60 -30.30 29.49
CA ILE A 56 31.49 -29.31 28.84
C ILE A 56 30.70 -28.02 28.57
N SER A 57 31.09 -26.97 29.29
CA SER A 57 30.74 -25.58 29.07
C SER A 57 31.28 -25.09 27.72
N ASN A 58 30.57 -24.19 27.04
CA ASN A 58 31.18 -23.00 26.44
C ASN A 58 30.14 -21.94 26.04
N ASN A 59 30.31 -20.78 26.65
CA ASN A 59 29.75 -19.50 26.25
C ASN A 59 30.20 -19.12 24.83
N LEU A 60 29.36 -18.41 24.06
CA LEU A 60 29.78 -17.32 23.17
C LEU A 60 28.58 -16.48 22.70
N LEU A 61 28.36 -15.42 23.47
CA LEU A 61 28.05 -14.03 23.09
C LEU A 61 27.46 -13.72 21.71
N ALA A 62 26.33 -13.02 21.80
CA ALA A 62 25.68 -12.23 20.76
C ALA A 62 26.59 -11.18 20.12
N ASN A 63 26.47 -11.01 18.80
CA ASN A 63 26.42 -9.71 18.11
C ASN A 63 26.23 -9.90 16.60
N LYS A 64 25.02 -9.65 16.07
CA LYS A 64 24.80 -9.40 14.63
C LYS A 64 24.17 -8.03 14.44
N LYS A 65 25.01 -7.01 14.27
CA LYS A 65 24.63 -5.73 13.68
C LYS A 65 24.50 -5.90 12.16
N ARG A 66 23.30 -5.64 11.65
CA ARG A 66 23.00 -5.41 10.23
C ARG A 66 23.78 -4.18 9.74
N LYS A 67 24.48 -4.29 8.61
CA LYS A 67 24.94 -3.14 7.83
C LYS A 67 24.34 -3.23 6.42
N LYS A 68 23.45 -2.29 6.11
CA LYS A 68 22.91 -2.03 4.76
C LYS A 68 24.06 -1.55 3.87
N PHE A 69 24.19 -2.13 2.68
CA PHE A 69 24.89 -1.51 1.56
C PHE A 69 23.83 -1.00 0.58
N ALA A 70 23.82 0.31 0.35
CA ALA A 70 23.03 0.94 -0.69
C ALA A 70 23.84 0.89 -1.99
N GLU A 71 23.23 0.38 -3.05
CA GLU A 71 23.73 0.47 -4.41
C GLU A 71 23.45 1.89 -4.92
N THR A 72 24.51 2.67 -5.13
CA THR A 72 24.46 3.86 -5.99
C THR A 72 25.35 3.60 -7.19
N SER A 73 24.72 3.29 -8.30
CA SER A 73 25.26 3.36 -9.63
C SER A 73 25.56 4.81 -9.99
N SER A 74 26.82 5.20 -9.99
CA SER A 74 27.28 6.34 -10.79
C SER A 74 28.36 5.87 -11.75
N SER A 75 27.98 5.76 -13.02
CA SER A 75 28.90 5.74 -14.13
C SER A 75 29.64 7.08 -14.14
N TYR A 76 30.86 7.09 -13.63
CA TYR A 76 31.82 8.15 -13.93
C TYR A 76 32.96 7.52 -14.73
N SER A 77 32.96 7.83 -16.02
CA SER A 77 34.07 7.63 -16.92
C SER A 77 35.25 8.45 -16.41
N SER A 78 36.25 7.78 -15.83
CA SER A 78 37.52 8.41 -15.50
C SER A 78 38.61 7.78 -16.37
N GLN A 79 38.75 8.29 -17.59
CA GLN A 79 40.06 8.34 -18.24
C GLN A 79 40.94 9.24 -17.38
N VAL A 80 41.58 8.69 -16.35
CA VAL A 80 42.63 9.39 -15.61
C VAL A 80 43.93 9.12 -16.35
N SER A 81 44.31 10.10 -17.16
CA SER A 81 45.65 10.25 -17.70
C SER A 81 46.67 10.12 -16.57
N SER A 82 47.74 9.39 -16.81
CA SER A 82 48.85 9.16 -15.87
C SER A 82 49.65 10.46 -15.67
N THR A 83 49.11 11.37 -14.87
CA THR A 83 49.89 12.45 -14.27
C THR A 83 50.00 12.14 -12.78
N ILE A 84 51.19 11.71 -12.36
CA ILE A 84 51.55 11.57 -10.95
C ILE A 84 51.55 12.99 -10.38
N GLU A 85 50.43 13.42 -9.79
CA GLU A 85 50.46 14.58 -8.90
C GLU A 85 51.36 14.20 -7.71
N MET A 86 52.53 14.86 -7.64
CA MET A 86 53.50 14.64 -6.57
C MET A 86 52.88 15.09 -5.24
N ASN A 87 52.39 14.13 -4.48
CA ASN A 87 51.94 14.36 -3.11
C ASN A 87 53.13 14.85 -2.26
N GLU A 88 52.91 15.90 -1.47
CA GLU A 88 53.88 16.59 -0.60
C GLU A 88 54.66 15.64 0.32
N SER A 89 54.09 14.47 0.63
CA SER A 89 54.73 13.42 1.43
C SER A 89 55.84 12.65 0.70
N LEU A 90 55.84 12.58 -0.63
CA LEU A 90 56.91 11.94 -1.43
C LEU A 90 58.14 12.84 -1.58
N MET A 91 57.96 14.17 -1.49
CA MET A 91 59.07 15.13 -1.61
C MET A 91 60.02 15.15 -0.41
N LYS A 92 59.63 14.55 0.72
CA LYS A 92 60.42 14.50 1.96
C LYS A 92 61.38 13.29 2.04
N LEU A 93 61.34 12.39 1.06
CA LEU A 93 62.18 11.19 1.01
C LEU A 93 63.41 11.38 0.10
N PRO A 94 64.57 10.76 0.42
CA PRO A 94 65.75 10.72 -0.44
C PRO A 94 65.44 10.13 -1.83
N GLU A 95 66.14 10.59 -2.87
CA GLU A 95 65.85 10.28 -4.28
C GLU A 95 65.81 8.77 -4.59
N ASN A 96 66.70 7.98 -3.99
CA ASN A 96 66.76 6.53 -4.18
C ASN A 96 65.54 5.79 -3.60
N GLU A 97 64.99 6.27 -2.47
CA GLU A 97 63.83 5.66 -1.81
C GLU A 97 62.52 6.04 -2.51
N ARG A 98 62.50 7.20 -3.17
CA ARG A 98 61.33 7.69 -3.92
C ARG A 98 61.00 6.79 -5.12
N MET A 99 62.01 6.33 -5.83
CA MET A 99 61.86 5.42 -6.97
C MET A 99 61.42 4.01 -6.58
N GLU A 100 61.85 3.50 -5.41
CA GLU A 100 61.36 2.23 -4.87
C GLU A 100 59.90 2.33 -4.41
N GLU A 101 59.53 3.40 -3.71
CA GLU A 101 58.17 3.66 -3.24
C GLU A 101 57.17 3.74 -4.42
N ILE A 102 57.56 4.38 -5.54
CA ILE A 102 56.76 4.43 -6.77
C ILE A 102 56.57 3.02 -7.38
N LYS A 103 57.65 2.24 -7.52
CA LYS A 103 57.56 0.85 -8.03
C LYS A 103 56.72 -0.06 -7.14
N LEU A 104 56.78 0.14 -5.82
CA LEU A 104 55.95 -0.60 -4.85
C LEU A 104 54.47 -0.21 -4.94
N ARG A 105 54.17 1.05 -5.24
CA ARG A 105 52.79 1.53 -5.48
C ARG A 105 52.23 0.99 -6.78
N GLU A 106 53.02 0.96 -7.85
CA GLU A 106 52.62 0.33 -9.12
C GLU A 106 52.38 -1.19 -8.96
N LYS A 107 53.25 -1.90 -8.23
CA LYS A 107 53.05 -3.32 -7.89
C LYS A 107 51.79 -3.55 -7.06
N ARG A 108 51.45 -2.65 -6.12
CA ARG A 108 50.20 -2.70 -5.34
C ARG A 108 48.97 -2.43 -6.21
N ALA A 109 49.04 -1.47 -7.14
CA ALA A 109 47.96 -1.14 -8.06
C ALA A 109 47.66 -2.29 -9.04
N LYS A 110 48.70 -2.97 -9.57
CA LYS A 110 48.52 -4.14 -10.45
C LYS A 110 47.81 -5.31 -9.77
N ARG A 111 48.13 -5.58 -8.49
CA ARG A 111 47.45 -6.64 -7.71
C ARG A 111 45.95 -6.38 -7.53
N PHE A 112 45.56 -5.13 -7.32
CA PHE A 112 44.15 -4.75 -7.20
C PHE A 112 43.37 -4.89 -8.52
N ASN A 113 44.02 -4.70 -9.67
CA ASN A 113 43.36 -4.77 -10.97
C ASN A 113 43.15 -6.21 -11.46
N ASP A 114 44.11 -7.10 -11.18
CA ASP A 114 44.02 -8.52 -11.55
C ASP A 114 42.90 -9.24 -10.76
N ASP A 115 42.79 -9.00 -9.45
CA ASP A 115 41.72 -9.55 -8.61
C ASP A 115 40.34 -9.01 -9.03
N TYR A 116 40.23 -7.73 -9.36
CA TYR A 116 38.99 -7.12 -9.85
C TYR A 116 38.53 -7.74 -11.18
N SER A 117 39.46 -7.99 -12.10
CA SER A 117 39.14 -8.58 -13.41
C SER A 117 38.67 -10.04 -13.32
N ALA A 118 39.24 -10.83 -12.40
CA ALA A 118 38.86 -12.22 -12.15
C ALA A 118 37.50 -12.32 -11.46
N GLU A 119 37.23 -11.43 -10.49
CA GLU A 119 35.95 -11.34 -9.79
C GLU A 119 34.82 -10.93 -10.77
N LEU A 120 35.10 -10.00 -11.69
CA LEU A 120 34.14 -9.55 -12.70
C LEU A 120 33.73 -10.69 -13.65
N LYS A 121 34.70 -11.49 -14.11
CA LYS A 121 34.44 -12.67 -14.96
C LYS A 121 33.60 -13.71 -14.24
N LYS A 122 33.94 -14.06 -12.99
CA LYS A 122 33.13 -14.98 -12.17
C LYS A 122 31.71 -14.48 -11.96
N ARG A 123 31.53 -13.16 -11.76
CA ARG A 123 30.21 -12.54 -11.61
C ARG A 123 29.40 -12.62 -12.91
N GLN A 124 30.02 -12.34 -14.06
CA GLN A 124 29.36 -12.46 -15.37
C GLN A 124 28.94 -13.90 -15.68
N GLU A 125 29.80 -14.87 -15.39
CA GLU A 125 29.52 -16.29 -15.61
C GLU A 125 28.38 -16.79 -14.71
N LYS A 126 28.35 -16.36 -13.43
CA LYS A 126 27.25 -16.66 -12.51
C LYS A 126 25.92 -16.03 -12.94
N ILE A 127 25.95 -14.82 -13.52
CA ILE A 127 24.74 -14.16 -14.07
C ILE A 127 24.24 -14.95 -15.30
N LYS A 128 25.14 -15.40 -16.17
CA LYS A 128 24.78 -16.19 -17.34
C LYS A 128 24.15 -17.53 -16.98
N LEU A 129 24.75 -18.26 -16.05
CA LEU A 129 24.21 -19.54 -15.54
C LEU A 129 22.84 -19.37 -14.85
N LYS A 130 22.64 -18.28 -14.09
CA LYS A 130 21.34 -17.96 -13.51
C LYS A 130 20.28 -17.71 -14.58
N ARG A 131 20.62 -16.94 -15.61
CA ARG A 131 19.72 -16.62 -16.72
C ARG A 131 19.34 -17.87 -17.52
N GLU A 132 20.30 -18.76 -17.77
CA GLU A 132 20.04 -20.05 -18.43
C GLU A 132 19.15 -20.96 -17.57
N ALA A 133 19.32 -20.96 -16.25
CA ALA A 133 18.45 -21.70 -15.33
C ALA A 133 17.02 -21.11 -15.27
N GLU A 134 16.88 -19.78 -15.30
CA GLU A 134 15.57 -19.11 -15.37
C GLU A 134 14.84 -19.39 -16.69
N ILE A 135 15.55 -19.38 -17.82
CA ILE A 135 14.97 -19.71 -19.13
C ILE A 135 14.49 -21.17 -19.13
N LYS A 136 15.31 -22.12 -18.68
CA LYS A 136 14.89 -23.53 -18.58
C LYS A 136 13.72 -23.74 -17.62
N LYS A 137 13.67 -22.99 -16.52
CA LYS A 137 12.53 -23.01 -15.59
C LYS A 137 11.26 -22.49 -16.27
N GLN A 138 11.37 -21.40 -17.04
CA GLN A 138 10.25 -20.83 -17.77
C GLN A 138 9.75 -21.78 -18.87
N GLU A 139 10.65 -22.37 -19.65
CA GLU A 139 10.30 -23.36 -20.69
C GLU A 139 9.57 -24.58 -20.11
N TYR A 140 9.98 -25.02 -18.91
CA TYR A 140 9.30 -26.11 -18.19
C TYR A 140 7.90 -25.69 -17.68
N ILE A 141 7.76 -24.49 -17.14
CA ILE A 141 6.47 -23.94 -16.71
C ILE A 141 5.51 -23.80 -17.90
N ASP A 142 6.00 -23.37 -19.06
CA ASP A 142 5.19 -23.18 -20.26
C ASP A 142 4.70 -24.51 -20.85
N GLN A 143 5.46 -25.61 -20.69
CA GLN A 143 5.09 -26.94 -21.22
C GLN A 143 4.25 -27.79 -20.24
N ASN A 144 4.48 -27.65 -18.93
CA ASN A 144 3.92 -28.56 -17.92
C ASN A 144 3.01 -27.87 -16.89
N GLY A 145 2.83 -26.55 -16.97
CA GLY A 145 2.26 -25.77 -15.88
C GLY A 145 3.25 -25.65 -14.72
N ASN A 146 3.07 -24.66 -13.86
CA ASN A 146 3.96 -24.48 -12.71
C ASN A 146 3.65 -25.54 -11.63
N PRO A 147 4.54 -26.51 -11.33
CA PRO A 147 4.28 -27.54 -10.33
C PRO A 147 4.11 -26.99 -8.92
N ASP A 148 4.64 -25.78 -8.67
CA ASP A 148 4.52 -25.08 -7.39
C ASP A 148 3.16 -24.35 -7.25
N VAL A 149 2.32 -24.33 -8.30
CA VAL A 149 1.00 -23.71 -8.32
C VAL A 149 -0.05 -24.79 -8.49
N VAL A 150 -0.75 -25.10 -7.39
CA VAL A 150 -1.97 -25.92 -7.42
C VAL A 150 -2.94 -25.33 -8.45
N ASP A 151 -3.49 -26.17 -9.32
CA ASP A 151 -4.55 -25.79 -10.25
C ASP A 151 -5.84 -25.51 -9.47
N TRP A 152 -5.98 -24.27 -9.00
CA TRP A 152 -7.10 -23.82 -8.19
C TRP A 152 -8.43 -23.78 -8.96
N ASP A 153 -8.41 -23.93 -10.29
CA ASP A 153 -9.64 -23.89 -11.09
C ASP A 153 -10.53 -25.11 -10.81
N GLN A 154 -9.96 -26.27 -10.44
CA GLN A 154 -10.72 -27.46 -10.04
C GLN A 154 -11.39 -27.33 -8.65
N ASP A 155 -10.86 -26.48 -7.78
CA ASP A 155 -11.35 -26.25 -6.40
C ASP A 155 -12.10 -24.92 -6.24
N THR A 156 -12.58 -24.31 -7.34
CA THR A 156 -13.33 -23.05 -7.27
C THR A 156 -14.69 -23.30 -6.62
N LEU A 157 -14.88 -22.75 -5.42
CA LEU A 157 -16.14 -22.82 -4.71
C LEU A 157 -17.25 -22.15 -5.52
N VAL A 158 -18.30 -22.89 -5.84
CA VAL A 158 -19.53 -22.37 -6.45
C VAL A 158 -20.63 -22.41 -5.41
N GLY A 159 -21.19 -21.24 -5.10
CA GLY A 159 -22.27 -21.12 -4.12
C GLY A 159 -23.59 -21.73 -4.60
N THR A 160 -24.44 -22.18 -3.67
CA THR A 160 -25.79 -22.74 -3.98
C THR A 160 -26.94 -21.95 -3.34
N CYS A 161 -26.65 -20.95 -2.50
CA CYS A 161 -27.64 -20.10 -1.84
C CYS A 161 -28.53 -19.37 -2.85
N GLN A 162 -29.85 -19.43 -2.68
CA GLN A 162 -30.83 -18.75 -3.55
C GLN A 162 -31.40 -17.45 -2.96
N ASP A 163 -31.01 -17.11 -1.73
CA ASP A 163 -31.52 -15.92 -1.05
C ASP A 163 -31.01 -14.65 -1.74
N LEU A 164 -31.87 -13.64 -1.88
CA LEU A 164 -31.46 -12.33 -2.41
C LEU A 164 -30.92 -11.43 -1.31
N GLU A 165 -31.53 -11.51 -0.13
CA GLU A 165 -31.09 -10.79 1.06
C GLU A 165 -30.23 -11.70 1.92
N LYS A 166 -29.03 -11.23 2.26
CA LYS A 166 -28.08 -11.99 3.08
C LYS A 166 -27.18 -11.02 3.83
N ASN A 167 -27.09 -11.16 5.15
CA ASN A 167 -26.23 -10.32 5.97
C ASN A 167 -24.75 -10.55 5.67
N TYR A 168 -23.94 -9.49 5.78
CA TYR A 168 -22.49 -9.63 5.66
C TYR A 168 -21.91 -10.39 6.84
N LEU A 169 -21.07 -11.40 6.57
CA LEU A 169 -20.44 -12.22 7.60
C LEU A 169 -18.93 -12.00 7.59
N ARG A 170 -18.29 -11.86 8.75
CA ARG A 170 -16.82 -11.88 8.79
C ARG A 170 -16.35 -13.33 8.85
N LEU A 171 -15.97 -13.87 7.70
CA LEU A 171 -15.52 -15.26 7.59
C LEU A 171 -14.16 -15.43 8.26
N THR A 172 -14.09 -16.35 9.23
CA THR A 172 -12.85 -16.80 9.89
C THR A 172 -12.47 -18.23 9.53
N SER A 173 -13.35 -18.93 8.80
CA SER A 173 -13.20 -20.30 8.32
C SER A 173 -13.52 -20.37 6.82
N ALA A 174 -13.29 -21.54 6.21
CA ALA A 174 -13.74 -21.81 4.85
C ALA A 174 -15.26 -21.60 4.76
N PRO A 175 -15.77 -20.85 3.77
CA PRO A 175 -17.19 -20.62 3.60
C PRO A 175 -17.89 -21.89 3.10
N ASP A 176 -19.08 -22.15 3.63
CA ASP A 176 -19.96 -23.23 3.17
C ASP A 176 -20.63 -22.81 1.84
N PRO A 177 -20.54 -23.62 0.75
CA PRO A 177 -21.24 -23.36 -0.51
C PRO A 177 -22.73 -23.04 -0.34
N ALA A 178 -23.42 -23.66 0.63
CA ALA A 178 -24.84 -23.41 0.90
C ALA A 178 -25.12 -21.98 1.37
N THR A 179 -24.10 -21.29 1.91
CA THR A 179 -24.22 -19.92 2.37
C THR A 179 -23.80 -18.89 1.33
N VAL A 180 -23.22 -19.30 0.20
CA VAL A 180 -22.70 -18.39 -0.83
C VAL A 180 -23.66 -18.38 -2.02
N ARG A 181 -24.00 -17.19 -2.55
CA ARG A 181 -24.91 -17.07 -3.71
C ARG A 181 -24.16 -17.29 -5.03
N PRO A 182 -24.65 -18.12 -5.97
CA PRO A 182 -24.05 -18.26 -7.29
C PRO A 182 -24.26 -17.00 -8.15
N LEU A 183 -23.46 -16.86 -9.21
CA LEU A 183 -23.48 -15.69 -10.10
C LEU A 183 -24.88 -15.28 -10.61
N SER A 184 -25.74 -16.24 -10.94
CA SER A 184 -27.11 -15.97 -11.39
C SER A 184 -27.96 -15.28 -10.33
N VAL A 185 -27.76 -15.63 -9.06
CA VAL A 185 -28.44 -15.03 -7.90
C VAL A 185 -27.79 -13.70 -7.53
N LEU A 186 -26.47 -13.57 -7.63
CA LEU A 186 -25.76 -12.29 -7.41
C LEU A 186 -26.26 -11.21 -8.39
N ARG A 187 -26.49 -11.55 -9.66
CA ARG A 187 -27.09 -10.62 -10.65
C ARG A 187 -28.49 -10.17 -10.25
N LYS A 188 -29.35 -11.10 -9.83
CA LYS A 188 -30.69 -10.78 -9.31
C LYS A 188 -30.63 -9.92 -8.04
N THR A 189 -29.66 -10.20 -7.18
CA THR A 189 -29.40 -9.45 -5.95
C THR A 189 -29.05 -8.00 -6.27
N LEU A 190 -28.14 -7.76 -7.22
CA LEU A 190 -27.77 -6.38 -7.59
C LEU A 190 -28.99 -5.57 -8.04
N GLU A 191 -29.83 -6.13 -8.92
CA GLU A 191 -31.05 -5.48 -9.39
C GLU A 191 -32.06 -5.24 -8.25
N PHE A 192 -32.16 -6.19 -7.33
CA PHE A 192 -32.97 -6.02 -6.12
C PHE A 192 -32.45 -4.87 -5.23
N LEU A 193 -31.15 -4.80 -4.98
CA LEU A 193 -30.53 -3.76 -4.16
C LEU A 193 -30.63 -2.37 -4.81
N LYS A 194 -30.48 -2.27 -6.14
CA LYS A 194 -30.69 -1.02 -6.89
C LYS A 194 -32.11 -0.47 -6.67
N LYS A 195 -33.13 -1.32 -6.81
CA LYS A 195 -34.53 -0.94 -6.57
C LYS A 195 -34.79 -0.56 -5.11
N LYS A 196 -34.21 -1.29 -4.17
CA LYS A 196 -34.37 -1.04 -2.73
C LYS A 196 -33.71 0.27 -2.32
N TRP A 197 -32.53 0.58 -2.84
CA TRP A 197 -31.87 1.87 -2.62
C TRP A 197 -32.71 3.05 -3.10
N LEU A 198 -33.23 2.96 -4.34
CA LEU A 198 -34.07 4.01 -4.92
C LEU A 198 -35.36 4.26 -4.11
N LYS A 199 -35.92 3.22 -3.48
CA LYS A 199 -37.18 3.34 -2.72
C LYS A 199 -36.99 3.76 -1.27
N GLU A 200 -36.02 3.16 -0.58
CA GLU A 200 -35.93 3.23 0.89
C GLU A 200 -34.79 4.11 1.39
N GLN A 201 -33.73 4.31 0.59
CA GLN A 201 -32.56 5.11 0.97
C GLN A 201 -31.90 4.71 2.32
N ASN A 202 -32.13 3.47 2.78
CA ASN A 202 -31.58 2.95 4.02
C ASN A 202 -30.11 2.53 3.84
N TYR A 203 -29.19 3.43 4.16
CA TYR A 203 -27.76 3.21 3.93
C TYR A 203 -27.20 2.03 4.73
N ASN A 204 -27.57 1.88 6.01
CA ASN A 204 -27.05 0.81 6.86
C ASN A 204 -27.38 -0.57 6.30
N TYR A 205 -28.62 -0.75 5.86
CA TYR A 205 -29.06 -1.98 5.21
C TYR A 205 -28.34 -2.19 3.87
N ILE A 206 -28.33 -1.19 3.00
CA ILE A 206 -27.72 -1.30 1.66
C ILE A 206 -26.23 -1.58 1.74
N CYS A 207 -25.50 -0.89 2.63
CA CYS A 207 -24.08 -1.09 2.86
C CYS A 207 -23.79 -2.55 3.29
N ASP A 208 -24.58 -3.09 4.24
CA ASP A 208 -24.45 -4.48 4.69
C ASP A 208 -24.71 -5.48 3.53
N GLN A 209 -25.77 -5.27 2.75
CA GLN A 209 -26.11 -6.14 1.63
C GLN A 209 -25.07 -6.10 0.50
N PHE A 210 -24.54 -4.92 0.17
CA PHE A 210 -23.47 -4.80 -0.82
C PHE A 210 -22.15 -5.40 -0.32
N LYS A 211 -21.84 -5.32 0.98
CA LYS A 211 -20.71 -6.05 1.58
C LYS A 211 -20.87 -7.56 1.42
N SER A 212 -22.05 -8.07 1.70
CA SER A 212 -22.40 -9.48 1.50
C SER A 212 -22.29 -9.92 0.04
N LEU A 213 -22.79 -9.10 -0.89
CA LEU A 213 -22.70 -9.33 -2.35
C LEU A 213 -21.24 -9.37 -2.83
N ARG A 214 -20.42 -8.39 -2.43
CA ARG A 214 -18.99 -8.32 -2.76
C ARG A 214 -18.19 -9.45 -2.12
N GLN A 215 -18.57 -9.89 -0.92
CA GLN A 215 -17.96 -11.03 -0.25
C GLN A 215 -18.19 -12.31 -1.06
N ASP A 216 -19.41 -12.57 -1.51
CA ASP A 216 -19.71 -13.77 -2.30
C ASP A 216 -18.93 -13.79 -3.63
N LEU A 217 -18.75 -12.62 -4.26
CA LEU A 217 -17.89 -12.48 -5.44
C LEU A 217 -16.43 -12.80 -5.13
N THR A 218 -15.92 -12.30 -4.00
CA THR A 218 -14.52 -12.50 -3.59
C THR A 218 -14.26 -13.97 -3.24
N VAL A 219 -15.15 -14.59 -2.47
CA VAL A 219 -15.06 -15.99 -2.05
C VAL A 219 -15.04 -16.93 -3.25
N GLN A 220 -15.89 -16.68 -4.25
CA GLN A 220 -15.95 -17.46 -5.49
C GLN A 220 -14.89 -17.03 -6.52
N ARG A 221 -14.03 -16.06 -6.17
CA ARG A 221 -12.97 -15.50 -7.04
C ARG A 221 -13.50 -14.97 -8.38
N ILE A 222 -14.75 -14.51 -8.42
CA ILE A 222 -15.40 -14.01 -9.63
C ILE A 222 -14.88 -12.60 -9.93
N LYS A 223 -14.13 -12.47 -11.03
CA LYS A 223 -13.64 -11.20 -11.56
C LYS A 223 -14.07 -11.05 -13.01
N ASN A 224 -15.01 -10.15 -13.26
CA ASN A 224 -15.53 -9.81 -14.58
C ASN A 224 -16.15 -8.40 -14.54
N GLU A 225 -16.76 -7.97 -15.65
CA GLU A 225 -17.43 -6.66 -15.75
C GLU A 225 -18.61 -6.51 -14.76
N PHE A 226 -19.28 -7.61 -14.41
CA PHE A 226 -20.31 -7.58 -13.38
C PHE A 226 -19.73 -7.28 -11.99
N THR A 227 -18.59 -7.87 -11.65
CA THR A 227 -17.87 -7.52 -10.43
C THR A 227 -17.52 -6.03 -10.42
N VAL A 228 -17.02 -5.49 -11.53
CA VAL A 228 -16.75 -4.04 -11.66
C VAL A 228 -18.01 -3.23 -11.36
N GLU A 229 -19.14 -3.51 -12.03
CA GLU A 229 -20.42 -2.81 -11.82
C GLU A 229 -20.85 -2.81 -10.34
N VAL A 230 -20.78 -3.96 -9.65
CA VAL A 230 -21.14 -4.08 -8.23
C VAL A 230 -20.28 -3.15 -7.37
N TYR A 231 -18.97 -3.11 -7.60
CA TYR A 231 -18.05 -2.28 -6.84
C TYR A 231 -18.23 -0.78 -7.14
N GLU A 232 -18.47 -0.41 -8.39
CA GLU A 232 -18.73 0.98 -8.78
C GLU A 232 -20.01 1.52 -8.13
N ILE A 233 -21.11 0.77 -8.21
CA ILE A 233 -22.39 1.18 -7.63
C ILE A 233 -22.24 1.36 -6.12
N HIS A 234 -21.61 0.39 -5.44
CA HIS A 234 -21.43 0.49 -4.01
C HIS A 234 -20.51 1.67 -3.61
N ALA A 235 -19.46 1.93 -4.41
CA ALA A 235 -18.58 3.07 -4.18
C ALA A 235 -19.31 4.41 -4.32
N ARG A 236 -20.18 4.58 -5.34
CA ARG A 236 -20.99 5.79 -5.53
C ARG A 236 -21.97 6.01 -4.37
N ILE A 237 -22.64 4.95 -3.92
CA ILE A 237 -23.52 5.00 -2.75
C ILE A 237 -22.76 5.40 -1.49
N ALA A 238 -21.55 4.84 -1.29
CA ALA A 238 -20.70 5.19 -0.16
C ALA A 238 -20.26 6.66 -0.19
N LEU A 239 -19.93 7.20 -1.37
CA LEU A 239 -19.62 8.62 -1.54
C LEU A 239 -20.83 9.50 -1.20
N GLU A 240 -22.01 9.19 -1.72
CA GLU A 240 -23.24 9.94 -1.45
C GLU A 240 -23.57 10.04 0.05
N LYS A 241 -23.18 9.03 0.84
CA LYS A 241 -23.40 9.00 2.30
C LYS A 241 -22.16 9.36 3.12
N GLY A 242 -21.07 9.82 2.49
CA GLY A 242 -19.85 10.25 3.17
C GLY A 242 -19.05 9.13 3.85
N ASP A 243 -19.22 7.87 3.45
CA ASP A 243 -18.47 6.73 3.99
C ASP A 243 -17.19 6.47 3.19
N LEU A 244 -16.17 7.28 3.47
CA LEU A 244 -14.85 7.12 2.86
C LEU A 244 -14.18 5.77 3.14
N GLY A 245 -14.53 5.13 4.26
CA GLY A 245 -13.99 3.83 4.62
C GLY A 245 -14.44 2.74 3.64
N GLU A 246 -15.73 2.72 3.31
CA GLU A 246 -16.29 1.80 2.32
C GLU A 246 -15.92 2.18 0.89
N TYR A 247 -15.92 3.47 0.56
CA TYR A 247 -15.46 3.94 -0.73
C TYR A 247 -14.01 3.49 -1.00
N ASN A 248 -13.08 3.70 -0.05
CA ASN A 248 -11.68 3.34 -0.24
C ASN A 248 -11.46 1.82 -0.39
N GLN A 249 -12.25 1.00 0.32
CA GLN A 249 -12.27 -0.46 0.11
C GLN A 249 -12.72 -0.81 -1.31
N CYS A 250 -13.79 -0.18 -1.80
CA CYS A 250 -14.29 -0.44 -3.16
C CYS A 250 -13.28 0.00 -4.21
N GLN A 251 -12.75 1.21 -4.07
CA GLN A 251 -11.80 1.81 -5.00
C GLN A 251 -10.50 0.99 -5.10
N SER A 252 -10.01 0.45 -3.98
CA SER A 252 -8.83 -0.42 -3.96
C SER A 252 -9.05 -1.68 -4.80
N GLN A 253 -10.24 -2.29 -4.71
CA GLN A 253 -10.59 -3.44 -5.55
C GLN A 253 -10.77 -3.06 -7.02
N LEU A 254 -11.44 -1.93 -7.30
CA LEU A 254 -11.60 -1.41 -8.66
C LEU A 254 -10.25 -1.17 -9.34
N LYS A 255 -9.24 -0.67 -8.61
CA LYS A 255 -7.86 -0.54 -9.13
C LYS A 255 -7.35 -1.85 -9.72
N GLN A 256 -7.55 -2.94 -8.99
CA GLN A 256 -7.07 -4.26 -9.39
C GLN A 256 -7.88 -4.79 -10.57
N LEU A 257 -9.20 -4.58 -10.59
CA LEU A 257 -10.07 -5.04 -11.67
C LEU A 257 -9.77 -4.33 -12.99
N TYR A 258 -9.58 -3.00 -12.98
CA TYR A 258 -9.18 -2.26 -14.19
C TYR A 258 -7.80 -2.68 -14.71
N LYS A 259 -6.85 -2.95 -13.80
CA LYS A 259 -5.54 -3.49 -14.19
C LYS A 259 -5.61 -4.85 -14.89
N LEU A 260 -6.67 -5.64 -14.63
CA LEU A 260 -6.93 -6.90 -15.33
C LEU A 260 -7.61 -6.69 -16.70
N GLY A 261 -7.95 -5.46 -17.08
CA GLY A 261 -8.54 -5.11 -18.37
C GLY A 261 -10.07 -5.17 -18.40
N PHE A 262 -10.74 -5.33 -17.25
CA PHE A 262 -12.21 -5.30 -17.21
C PHE A 262 -12.74 -3.89 -17.44
N LYS A 263 -13.75 -3.77 -18.30
CA LYS A 263 -14.34 -2.48 -18.68
C LYS A 263 -15.26 -1.95 -17.58
N GLY A 264 -15.32 -0.62 -17.49
CA GLY A 264 -16.14 0.14 -16.55
C GLY A 264 -15.82 1.63 -16.67
N HIS A 265 -16.00 2.36 -15.59
CA HIS A 265 -15.78 3.80 -15.50
C HIS A 265 -14.40 4.11 -14.90
N GLU A 266 -13.34 3.57 -15.51
CA GLU A 266 -11.97 3.69 -14.97
C GLU A 266 -11.55 5.15 -14.75
N GLU A 267 -11.82 6.02 -15.72
CA GLU A 267 -11.41 7.43 -15.68
C GLU A 267 -12.11 8.21 -14.54
N GLU A 268 -13.38 7.92 -14.30
CA GLU A 268 -14.17 8.46 -13.19
C GLU A 268 -13.52 8.09 -11.84
N PHE A 269 -13.30 6.80 -11.61
CA PHE A 269 -12.71 6.31 -10.36
C PHE A 269 -11.24 6.70 -10.18
N LEU A 270 -10.54 6.99 -11.28
CA LEU A 270 -9.19 7.54 -11.25
C LEU A 270 -9.19 9.00 -10.79
N ALA A 271 -10.15 9.81 -11.25
CA ALA A 271 -10.37 11.17 -10.77
C ALA A 271 -10.72 11.19 -9.28
N TYR A 272 -11.60 10.30 -8.84
CA TYR A 272 -11.99 10.15 -7.43
C TYR A 272 -10.83 9.66 -6.56
N ARG A 273 -9.98 8.77 -7.07
CA ARG A 273 -8.76 8.33 -6.36
C ARG A 273 -7.81 9.50 -6.11
N LEU A 274 -7.63 10.38 -7.10
CA LEU A 274 -6.77 11.54 -6.95
C LEU A 274 -7.28 12.50 -5.87
N LEU A 275 -8.59 12.79 -5.86
CA LEU A 275 -9.22 13.61 -4.81
C LEU A 275 -9.11 12.96 -3.43
N TYR A 276 -9.30 11.65 -3.34
CA TYR A 276 -9.09 10.90 -2.09
C TYR A 276 -7.66 11.06 -1.55
N TYR A 277 -6.63 11.00 -2.42
CA TYR A 277 -5.26 11.23 -1.96
C TYR A 277 -4.96 12.68 -1.56
N VAL A 278 -5.63 13.67 -2.19
CA VAL A 278 -5.59 15.08 -1.76
C VAL A 278 -6.22 15.23 -0.38
N HIS A 279 -7.33 14.52 -0.13
CA HIS A 279 -7.97 14.47 1.17
C HIS A 279 -7.03 13.88 2.23
N THR A 280 -6.45 12.70 2.00
CA THR A 280 -5.54 12.03 2.96
C THR A 280 -4.14 12.65 3.05
N LEU A 281 -3.85 13.74 2.32
CA LEU A 281 -2.54 14.39 2.26
C LEU A 281 -1.37 13.43 1.99
N ASN A 282 -1.51 12.56 0.98
CA ASN A 282 -0.49 11.59 0.62
C ASN A 282 0.26 12.00 -0.66
N PRO A 283 1.28 12.89 -0.58
CA PRO A 283 1.97 13.40 -1.76
C PRO A 283 2.73 12.32 -2.54
N LYS A 284 3.13 11.23 -1.87
CA LYS A 284 3.83 10.12 -2.52
C LYS A 284 2.92 9.40 -3.50
N ASP A 285 1.74 9.00 -3.03
CA ASP A 285 0.78 8.27 -3.86
C ASP A 285 0.17 9.17 -4.94
N ILE A 286 0.00 10.47 -4.66
CA ILE A 286 -0.37 11.46 -5.68
C ILE A 286 0.66 11.49 -6.81
N ASN A 287 1.95 11.64 -6.48
CA ASN A 287 2.99 11.76 -7.50
C ASN A 287 3.18 10.44 -8.27
N ALA A 288 3.04 9.29 -7.61
CA ALA A 288 3.03 7.99 -8.26
C ALA A 288 1.86 7.88 -9.26
N LEU A 289 0.64 8.23 -8.83
CA LEU A 289 -0.54 8.19 -9.70
C LEU A 289 -0.38 9.10 -10.91
N ILE A 290 0.09 10.34 -10.72
CA ILE A 290 0.32 11.30 -11.81
C ILE A 290 1.35 10.78 -12.83
N SER A 291 2.33 10.00 -12.36
CA SER A 291 3.36 9.39 -13.22
C SER A 291 2.82 8.21 -14.03
N GLU A 292 1.79 7.52 -13.52
CA GLU A 292 1.09 6.44 -14.23
C GLU A 292 0.07 6.96 -15.27
N LEU A 293 -0.37 8.22 -15.16
CA LEU A 293 -1.37 8.82 -16.07
C LEU A 293 -0.84 9.03 -17.49
N THR A 294 -1.57 8.48 -18.46
CA THR A 294 -1.32 8.75 -19.89
C THR A 294 -1.77 10.18 -20.28
N PRO A 295 -1.22 10.77 -21.35
CA PRO A 295 -1.69 12.07 -21.86
C PRO A 295 -3.18 12.07 -22.19
N GLN A 296 -3.70 10.99 -22.75
CA GLN A 296 -5.11 10.87 -23.13
C GLN A 296 -6.02 10.91 -21.90
N GLN A 297 -5.67 10.21 -20.82
CA GLN A 297 -6.42 10.24 -19.57
C GLN A 297 -6.42 11.64 -18.93
N LYS A 298 -5.37 12.43 -19.11
CA LYS A 298 -5.29 13.80 -18.56
C LYS A 298 -6.27 14.78 -19.24
N GLU A 299 -6.73 14.47 -20.44
CA GLU A 299 -7.74 15.27 -21.15
C GLU A 299 -9.16 14.98 -20.64
N ASN A 300 -9.39 13.89 -19.89
CA ASN A 300 -10.69 13.62 -19.31
C ASN A 300 -11.08 14.76 -18.34
N PRO A 301 -12.30 15.33 -18.43
CA PRO A 301 -12.73 16.46 -17.60
C PRO A 301 -12.61 16.22 -16.10
N GLY A 302 -12.96 15.02 -15.63
CA GLY A 302 -12.89 14.66 -14.21
C GLY A 302 -11.44 14.57 -13.72
N ILE A 303 -10.57 13.92 -14.48
CA ILE A 303 -9.14 13.80 -14.14
C ILE A 303 -8.46 15.17 -14.16
N LYS A 304 -8.74 15.98 -15.19
CA LYS A 304 -8.24 17.35 -15.30
C LYS A 304 -8.64 18.19 -14.09
N HIS A 305 -9.93 18.17 -13.73
CA HIS A 305 -10.44 18.85 -12.54
C HIS A 305 -9.71 18.41 -11.27
N SER A 306 -9.57 17.09 -11.03
CA SER A 306 -8.85 16.58 -9.86
C SER A 306 -7.38 16.99 -9.82
N LEU A 307 -6.71 17.11 -10.97
CA LEU A 307 -5.34 17.63 -11.09
C LEU A 307 -5.27 19.12 -10.76
N GLU A 308 -6.23 19.91 -11.23
CA GLU A 308 -6.35 21.33 -10.92
C GLU A 308 -6.60 21.56 -9.42
N VAL A 309 -7.50 20.78 -8.80
CA VAL A 309 -7.77 20.80 -7.35
C VAL A 309 -6.48 20.49 -6.58
N ARG A 310 -5.78 19.41 -6.96
CA ARG A 310 -4.48 19.05 -6.37
C ARG A 310 -3.47 20.19 -6.48
N SER A 311 -3.39 20.85 -7.63
CA SER A 311 -2.49 21.98 -7.87
C SER A 311 -2.84 23.18 -6.98
N ALA A 312 -4.12 23.53 -6.88
CA ALA A 312 -4.61 24.62 -6.05
C ALA A 312 -4.28 24.38 -4.56
N VAL A 313 -4.55 23.17 -4.05
CA VAL A 313 -4.25 22.79 -2.66
C VAL A 313 -2.75 22.82 -2.37
N ALA A 314 -1.93 22.29 -3.28
CA ALA A 314 -0.47 22.25 -3.14
C ALA A 314 0.17 23.64 -3.14
N ASN A 315 -0.31 24.55 -3.99
CA ASN A 315 0.17 25.93 -4.08
C ASN A 315 -0.45 26.85 -3.02
N GLY A 316 -1.47 26.38 -2.28
CA GLY A 316 -2.22 27.20 -1.34
C GLY A 316 -3.09 28.28 -2.01
N ASN A 317 -3.46 28.08 -3.28
CA ASN A 317 -4.35 28.96 -4.01
C ASN A 317 -5.80 28.65 -3.63
N TYR A 318 -6.28 29.25 -2.54
CA TYR A 318 -7.63 29.02 -2.02
C TYR A 318 -8.71 29.51 -2.98
N HIS A 319 -8.52 30.67 -3.63
CA HIS A 319 -9.46 31.20 -4.62
C HIS A 319 -9.75 30.17 -5.72
N LYS A 320 -8.70 29.63 -6.35
CA LYS A 320 -8.86 28.61 -7.39
C LYS A 320 -9.47 27.31 -6.86
N PHE A 321 -9.14 26.93 -5.62
CA PHE A 321 -9.74 25.75 -4.99
C PHE A 321 -11.26 25.90 -4.83
N PHE A 322 -11.73 27.04 -4.33
CA PHE A 322 -13.16 27.28 -4.12
C PHE A 322 -13.92 27.53 -5.43
N GLU A 323 -13.28 28.11 -6.45
CA GLU A 323 -13.82 28.15 -7.82
C GLU A 323 -14.08 26.74 -8.36
N LEU A 324 -13.11 25.83 -8.18
CA LEU A 324 -13.24 24.43 -8.59
C LEU A 324 -14.30 23.70 -7.76
N TYR A 325 -14.37 23.97 -6.46
CA TYR A 325 -15.39 23.38 -5.58
C TYR A 325 -16.81 23.79 -5.96
N ALA A 326 -17.02 25.06 -6.33
CA ALA A 326 -18.33 25.57 -6.74
C ALA A 326 -18.81 25.02 -8.09
N TYR A 327 -17.88 24.73 -9.02
CA TYR A 327 -18.19 24.32 -10.39
C TYR A 327 -17.42 23.05 -10.82
N PRO A 328 -17.69 21.89 -10.21
CA PRO A 328 -17.07 20.65 -10.62
C PRO A 328 -17.75 20.08 -11.88
N PRO A 329 -17.01 19.33 -12.73
CA PRO A 329 -17.54 18.73 -13.95
C PRO A 329 -18.52 17.57 -13.67
N ASP A 330 -18.44 16.96 -12.49
CA ASP A 330 -19.30 15.87 -12.03
C ASP A 330 -19.67 16.09 -10.55
N ASN A 331 -20.93 15.86 -10.22
CA ASN A 331 -21.48 16.10 -8.88
C ASN A 331 -20.85 15.19 -7.82
N MET A 332 -20.40 13.99 -8.19
CA MET A 332 -19.81 13.04 -7.24
C MET A 332 -18.42 13.47 -6.73
N ALA A 333 -17.72 14.34 -7.47
CA ALA A 333 -16.44 14.90 -7.02
C ALA A 333 -16.61 15.78 -5.77
N ILE A 334 -17.76 16.46 -5.64
CA ILE A 334 -18.09 17.32 -4.49
C ILE A 334 -18.06 16.52 -3.20
N TYR A 335 -18.69 15.34 -3.18
CA TYR A 335 -18.74 14.49 -1.99
C TYR A 335 -17.35 14.16 -1.45
N LEU A 336 -16.34 14.00 -2.31
CA LEU A 336 -14.95 13.82 -1.88
C LEU A 336 -14.32 15.11 -1.37
N MET A 337 -14.62 16.24 -2.01
CA MET A 337 -14.10 17.55 -1.63
C MET A 337 -14.66 18.04 -0.28
N ASP A 338 -15.92 17.73 0.03
CA ASP A 338 -16.58 18.06 1.30
C ASP A 338 -15.79 17.56 2.51
N HIS A 339 -15.12 16.41 2.37
CA HIS A 339 -14.30 15.85 3.46
C HIS A 339 -13.04 16.65 3.79
N PHE A 340 -12.63 17.59 2.93
CA PHE A 340 -11.49 18.47 3.22
C PHE A 340 -11.75 19.96 2.97
N VAL A 341 -12.96 20.34 2.59
CA VAL A 341 -13.34 21.75 2.37
C VAL A 341 -13.16 22.57 3.63
N GLU A 342 -13.60 22.08 4.80
CA GLU A 342 -13.45 22.79 6.08
C GLU A 342 -11.98 23.05 6.43
N ARG A 343 -11.11 22.06 6.16
CA ARG A 343 -9.66 22.19 6.36
C ARG A 343 -9.11 23.31 5.49
N GLU A 344 -9.48 23.36 4.20
CA GLU A 344 -9.02 24.41 3.30
C GLU A 344 -9.65 25.77 3.64
N ARG A 345 -10.90 25.83 4.14
CA ARG A 345 -11.53 27.06 4.67
C ARG A 345 -10.72 27.65 5.83
N ILE A 346 -10.30 26.82 6.79
CA ILE A 346 -9.43 27.27 7.91
C ILE A 346 -8.06 27.74 7.41
N LYS A 347 -7.46 27.02 6.46
CA LYS A 347 -6.18 27.38 5.86
C LYS A 347 -6.26 28.73 5.14
N ALA A 348 -7.34 28.97 4.40
CA ALA A 348 -7.61 30.21 3.70
C ALA A 348 -7.83 31.37 4.68
N LEU A 349 -8.71 31.18 5.68
CA LEU A 349 -8.98 32.19 6.72
C LEU A 349 -7.72 32.60 7.49
N LYS A 350 -6.80 31.66 7.76
CA LYS A 350 -5.48 31.99 8.35
C LYS A 350 -4.69 32.96 7.47
N VAL A 351 -4.73 32.80 6.15
CA VAL A 351 -4.04 33.69 5.20
C VAL A 351 -4.77 35.03 5.09
N MET A 352 -6.09 35.00 4.90
CA MET A 352 -6.92 36.22 4.78
C MET A 352 -6.80 37.10 6.02
N THR A 353 -6.92 36.53 7.22
CA THR A 353 -6.87 37.30 8.48
C THR A 353 -5.50 37.90 8.77
N LYS A 354 -4.44 37.38 8.14
CA LYS A 354 -3.10 37.98 8.17
C LYS A 354 -2.97 39.18 7.24
N SER A 355 -3.65 39.13 6.08
CA SER A 355 -3.48 40.07 4.98
C SER A 355 -4.44 41.25 5.03
N TYR A 356 -5.65 41.03 5.56
CA TYR A 356 -6.71 42.06 5.62
C TYR A 356 -6.89 42.58 7.04
N LEU A 357 -7.11 43.90 7.20
CA LEU A 357 -7.43 44.49 8.50
C LEU A 357 -8.84 44.09 8.96
N THR A 358 -9.80 44.12 8.04
CA THR A 358 -11.22 43.75 8.26
C THR A 358 -11.73 42.96 7.07
N LEU A 359 -12.52 41.93 7.32
CA LEU A 359 -13.12 41.06 6.32
C LEU A 359 -14.64 41.07 6.50
N SER A 360 -15.40 41.51 5.50
CA SER A 360 -16.85 41.43 5.54
C SER A 360 -17.32 39.98 5.40
N ILE A 361 -18.43 39.62 6.05
CA ILE A 361 -19.00 38.27 5.93
C ILE A 361 -19.38 37.94 4.47
N PRO A 362 -20.02 38.83 3.69
CA PRO A 362 -20.32 38.53 2.29
C PRO A 362 -19.08 38.21 1.44
N PHE A 363 -17.97 38.91 1.69
CA PHE A 363 -16.72 38.63 0.97
C PHE A 363 -16.15 37.26 1.34
N VAL A 364 -16.19 36.90 2.63
CA VAL A 364 -15.71 35.58 3.08
C VAL A 364 -16.62 34.46 2.60
N ALA A 365 -17.94 34.69 2.59
CA ALA A 365 -18.94 33.74 2.10
C ALA A 365 -18.71 33.42 0.61
N ASP A 366 -18.58 34.45 -0.22
CA ASP A 366 -18.33 34.32 -1.66
C ASP A 366 -16.97 33.68 -1.96
N GLU A 367 -15.88 34.21 -1.37
CA GLU A 367 -14.51 33.76 -1.65
C GLU A 367 -14.24 32.31 -1.20
N LEU A 368 -14.95 31.84 -0.17
CA LEU A 368 -14.79 30.48 0.38
C LEU A 368 -15.95 29.55 0.03
N SER A 369 -16.79 29.95 -0.94
CA SER A 369 -17.91 29.19 -1.49
C SER A 369 -18.79 28.59 -0.38
N PHE A 370 -19.32 29.46 0.48
CA PHE A 370 -20.44 29.15 1.37
C PHE A 370 -21.75 29.33 0.60
N GLU A 371 -22.80 28.58 0.96
CA GLU A 371 -24.12 28.69 0.36
C GLU A 371 -24.75 30.07 0.61
N ASP A 372 -24.57 30.59 1.82
CA ASP A 372 -25.02 31.92 2.21
C ASP A 372 -24.17 32.53 3.35
N ASP A 373 -24.47 33.78 3.68
CA ASP A 373 -23.85 34.50 4.80
C ASP A 373 -24.08 33.79 6.16
N ASN A 374 -25.19 33.06 6.31
CA ASN A 374 -25.55 32.39 7.57
C ASN A 374 -24.69 31.15 7.79
N GLU A 375 -24.44 30.34 6.76
CA GLU A 375 -23.53 29.19 6.81
C GLU A 375 -22.12 29.66 7.18
N CYS A 376 -21.66 30.77 6.57
CA CYS A 376 -20.39 31.39 6.92
C CYS A 376 -20.38 31.82 8.41
N ILE A 377 -21.43 32.47 8.89
CA ILE A 377 -21.56 32.87 10.30
C ILE A 377 -21.56 31.66 11.23
N GLU A 378 -22.28 30.59 10.89
CA GLU A 378 -22.34 29.35 11.67
C GLU A 378 -20.97 28.68 11.75
N PHE A 379 -20.27 28.58 10.62
CA PHE A 379 -18.91 28.04 10.56
C PHE A 379 -17.92 28.85 11.40
N LEU A 380 -17.98 30.18 11.31
CA LEU A 380 -17.19 31.09 12.15
C LEU A 380 -17.54 30.94 13.64
N GLY A 381 -18.83 30.72 13.94
CA GLY A 381 -19.33 30.39 15.28
C GLY A 381 -18.76 29.08 15.84
N LYS A 382 -18.78 27.99 15.04
CA LYS A 382 -18.10 26.72 15.34
C LYS A 382 -16.60 26.93 15.58
N CYS A 383 -16.01 27.88 14.87
CA CYS A 383 -14.63 28.28 15.06
C CYS A 383 -14.36 29.12 16.33
N LYS A 384 -15.40 29.57 17.06
CA LYS A 384 -15.31 30.54 18.17
C LYS A 384 -14.73 31.89 17.73
N CYS A 385 -14.98 32.27 16.48
CA CYS A 385 -14.58 33.56 15.92
C CYS A 385 -15.55 34.66 16.37
N GLN A 386 -15.03 35.81 16.80
CA GLN A 386 -15.86 36.96 17.18
C GLN A 386 -16.24 37.77 15.94
N ILE A 387 -17.55 37.86 15.69
CA ILE A 387 -18.12 38.63 14.58
C ILE A 387 -18.62 39.96 15.12
N LYS A 388 -18.22 41.05 14.47
CA LYS A 388 -18.63 42.42 14.83
C LYS A 388 -19.79 42.88 13.95
N LYS A 389 -20.64 43.75 14.50
CA LYS A 389 -21.85 44.29 13.86
C LYS A 389 -21.87 45.83 13.97
N ASP A 390 -21.02 46.50 13.21
CA ASP A 390 -21.02 47.98 13.14
C ASP A 390 -21.62 48.44 11.80
N LYS A 391 -20.87 48.30 10.71
CA LYS A 391 -21.29 48.64 9.33
C LYS A 391 -21.64 47.39 8.52
N GLY A 392 -22.41 46.49 9.12
CA GLY A 392 -22.63 45.12 8.63
C GLY A 392 -21.82 44.09 9.43
N TYR A 393 -21.95 42.82 9.06
CA TYR A 393 -21.23 41.72 9.71
C TYR A 393 -19.80 41.62 9.15
N TYR A 394 -18.81 41.61 10.03
CA TYR A 394 -17.40 41.46 9.64
C TYR A 394 -16.56 40.83 10.75
N ILE A 395 -15.37 40.34 10.39
CA ILE A 395 -14.33 39.88 11.32
C ILE A 395 -13.09 40.78 11.23
N SER A 396 -12.45 41.04 12.38
CA SER A 396 -11.19 41.77 12.45
C SER A 396 -10.04 40.80 12.16
N GLY A 397 -9.26 41.04 11.11
CA GLY A 397 -8.14 40.18 10.76
C GLY A 397 -7.11 40.09 11.89
N LYS A 398 -6.73 41.24 12.47
CA LYS A 398 -5.77 41.30 13.58
C LYS A 398 -6.20 40.51 14.81
N GLU A 399 -7.47 40.60 15.20
CA GLU A 399 -8.00 39.93 16.40
C GLU A 399 -8.22 38.44 16.17
N THR A 400 -8.59 38.04 14.96
CA THR A 400 -8.97 36.66 14.62
C THR A 400 -7.82 35.85 14.02
N HIS A 401 -6.73 36.48 13.57
CA HIS A 401 -5.57 35.77 13.03
C HIS A 401 -4.96 34.73 13.99
N PRO A 402 -4.72 35.04 15.28
CA PRO A 402 -4.19 34.06 16.23
C PRO A 402 -5.08 32.81 16.37
N LEU A 403 -6.41 32.98 16.27
CA LEU A 403 -7.37 31.89 16.35
C LEU A 403 -7.20 30.92 15.16
N PHE A 404 -7.21 31.43 13.93
CA PHE A 404 -7.08 30.59 12.74
C PHE A 404 -5.68 30.00 12.59
N LEU A 405 -4.64 30.71 13.02
CA LEU A 405 -3.29 30.16 13.10
C LEU A 405 -3.23 28.96 14.05
N LYS A 406 -3.81 29.08 15.25
CA LYS A 406 -3.87 27.98 16.23
C LYS A 406 -4.68 26.79 15.71
N LYS A 407 -5.86 27.03 15.12
CA LYS A 407 -6.67 25.96 14.52
C LYS A 407 -5.95 25.23 13.40
N TRP A 408 -5.27 25.97 12.52
CA TRP A 408 -4.45 25.36 11.47
C TRP A 408 -3.33 24.49 12.06
N GLN A 409 -2.65 24.97 13.10
CA GLN A 409 -1.62 24.19 13.79
C GLN A 409 -2.19 22.91 14.42
N GLU A 410 -3.37 22.98 15.05
CA GLU A 410 -4.07 21.81 15.61
C GLU A 410 -4.36 20.76 14.53
N ILE A 411 -4.90 21.17 13.38
CA ILE A 411 -5.16 20.27 12.24
C ILE A 411 -3.87 19.63 11.74
N THR A 412 -2.81 20.42 11.54
CA THR A 412 -1.52 19.88 11.06
C THR A 412 -0.85 18.96 12.08
N LYS A 413 -1.09 19.18 13.39
CA LYS A 413 -0.49 18.39 14.47
C LYS A 413 -1.19 17.06 14.69
N LYS A 414 -2.52 17.01 14.58
CA LYS A 414 -3.28 15.75 14.64
C LYS A 414 -2.89 14.81 13.51
N GLY A 415 -2.47 15.37 12.37
CA GLY A 415 -2.27 14.60 11.16
C GLY A 415 -3.62 14.17 10.58
N ILE A 416 -3.59 13.55 9.40
CA ILE A 416 -4.78 12.91 8.84
C ILE A 416 -4.52 11.41 8.93
N ASP A 417 -5.44 10.69 9.58
CA ASP A 417 -5.33 9.23 9.67
C ASP A 417 -5.36 8.63 8.25
N ILE A 418 -4.87 7.40 8.09
CA ILE A 418 -4.96 6.59 6.86
C ILE A 418 -6.41 6.45 6.34
N LYS A 419 -7.41 6.75 7.17
CA LYS A 419 -8.85 6.80 6.85
C LYS A 419 -9.40 8.19 6.54
N GLY A 420 -8.57 9.24 6.53
CA GLY A 420 -9.02 10.60 6.19
C GLY A 420 -9.59 11.42 7.36
N GLN A 421 -9.64 10.88 8.57
CA GLN A 421 -10.18 11.59 9.74
C GLN A 421 -9.15 12.56 10.34
N ILE A 422 -9.60 13.76 10.75
CA ILE A 422 -8.81 14.83 11.40
C ILE A 422 -8.83 14.72 12.92
#